data_AF-A0A2D4XQ99-F1
#
_entry.id   AF-A0A2D4XQ99-F1
#
_cell.length_a   1.000
_cell.length_b   1.000
_cell.length_c   1.000
_cell.angle_alpha   90.00
_cell.angle_beta   90.00
_cell.angle_gamma   90.00
#
_symmetry.space_group_name_H-M   'P 1'
#
loop_
_entity.id
_entity.type
_entity.pdbx_description
1 polymer ?
#
loop_
_entity_poly.entity_id
_entity_poly.type
_entity_poly.pdbx_seq_one_letter_code
_entity_poly.pdbx_strand_id
1 'polypeptide(L)'
;MKAFIEKIANTEEFIEIHEITCSIFSANLKAPLLIWIGGFSFGSITGFVEDWLHSPAVSFYALVVLIFADHFTGVLLAWKRNDFQTRKFLRIFWTLLSHCFLLYFSMQLTKGAKSLFWLNEAVFVPLVIVNLLSLVKNLSLLGFIKKDLASILYKKIDIHKNFKQDKKEDK
;
A
#
# COMPACT_ATOMS: atom_id res chain seq x y z
N MET A 1 -28.60 -6.02 -38.70
CA MET A 1 -27.69 -5.73 -37.57
C MET A 1 -26.27 -5.40 -38.04
N LYS A 2 -25.59 -6.24 -38.83
CA LYS A 2 -24.27 -5.92 -39.42
C LYS A 2 -24.24 -4.64 -40.25
N ALA A 3 -25.20 -4.44 -41.17
CA ALA A 3 -25.30 -3.23 -41.98
C ALA A 3 -25.61 -1.94 -41.17
N PHE A 4 -26.17 -2.07 -39.97
CA PHE A 4 -26.43 -0.92 -39.08
C PHE A 4 -25.17 -0.53 -38.30
N ILE A 5 -24.40 -1.53 -37.86
CA ILE A 5 -23.09 -1.34 -37.22
C ILE A 5 -22.08 -0.73 -38.21
N GLU A 6 -22.10 -1.18 -39.45
CA GLU A 6 -21.22 -0.69 -40.53
C GLU A 6 -21.55 0.77 -40.92
N LYS A 7 -22.84 1.14 -40.88
CA LYS A 7 -23.28 2.53 -41.12
C LYS A 7 -22.89 3.48 -39.99
N ILE A 8 -22.89 3.01 -38.73
CA ILE A 8 -22.43 3.81 -37.57
C ILE A 8 -20.91 3.98 -37.61
N ALA A 9 -20.17 2.91 -37.93
CA ALA A 9 -18.71 2.93 -38.00
C ALA A 9 -18.16 3.81 -39.13
N ASN A 10 -18.95 4.05 -40.19
CA ASN A 10 -18.56 4.84 -41.37
C ASN A 10 -19.12 6.27 -41.34
N THR A 11 -19.58 6.73 -40.17
CA THR A 11 -19.95 8.14 -39.96
C THR A 11 -18.65 8.92 -39.77
N GLU A 12 -18.42 9.97 -40.54
CA GLU A 12 -17.17 10.77 -40.52
C GLU A 12 -16.76 11.19 -39.09
N GLU A 13 -17.74 11.47 -38.23
CA GLU A 13 -17.56 11.80 -36.81
C GLU A 13 -16.87 10.69 -35.99
N PHE A 14 -17.13 9.41 -36.30
CA PHE A 14 -16.52 8.27 -35.60
C PHE A 14 -15.06 8.04 -36.04
N ILE A 15 -14.76 8.32 -37.32
CA ILE A 15 -13.41 8.27 -37.88
C ILE A 15 -12.58 9.41 -37.29
N GLU A 16 -13.15 10.61 -37.17
CA GLU A 16 -12.49 11.77 -36.57
C GLU A 16 -12.20 11.56 -35.07
N ILE A 17 -13.15 11.02 -34.31
CA ILE A 17 -12.92 10.64 -32.90
C ILE A 17 -11.83 9.57 -32.78
N HIS A 18 -11.81 8.59 -33.67
CA HIS A 18 -10.78 7.55 -33.69
C HIS A 18 -9.40 8.13 -34.03
N GLU A 19 -9.31 9.04 -35.01
CA GLU A 19 -8.06 9.73 -35.37
C GLU A 19 -7.57 10.67 -34.26
N ILE A 20 -8.47 11.41 -33.61
CA ILE A 20 -8.15 12.24 -32.43
C ILE A 20 -7.64 11.35 -31.28
N THR A 21 -8.29 10.21 -31.06
CA THR A 21 -7.88 9.27 -30.00
C THR A 21 -6.51 8.64 -30.32
N CYS A 22 -6.28 8.23 -31.58
CA CYS A 22 -4.99 7.74 -32.04
C CYS A 22 -3.90 8.83 -32.03
N SER A 23 -4.24 10.09 -32.28
CA SER A 23 -3.34 11.26 -32.19
C SER A 23 -2.91 11.54 -30.74
N ILE A 24 -3.86 11.55 -29.80
CA ILE A 24 -3.59 11.69 -28.36
C ILE A 24 -2.72 10.53 -27.84
N PHE A 25 -2.94 9.32 -28.34
CA PHE A 25 -2.21 8.13 -27.91
C PHE A 25 -0.86 7.93 -28.63
N SER A 26 -0.70 8.46 -29.85
CA SER A 26 0.53 8.40 -30.65
C SER A 26 1.50 9.55 -30.38
N ALA A 27 1.04 10.63 -29.76
CA ALA A 27 1.92 11.65 -29.20
C ALA A 27 2.92 10.95 -28.27
N ASN A 28 4.21 11.26 -28.45
CA ASN A 28 5.24 10.92 -27.47
C ASN A 28 4.91 11.61 -26.14
N LEU A 29 4.00 11.03 -25.36
CA LEU A 29 3.62 11.35 -23.99
C LEU A 29 4.79 11.02 -23.02
N LYS A 30 6.03 11.20 -23.50
CA LYS A 30 7.22 10.52 -23.02
C LYS A 30 7.85 11.33 -21.90
N ALA A 31 7.38 11.07 -20.69
CA ALA A 31 7.89 11.53 -19.39
C ALA A 31 7.30 12.83 -18.80
N PRO A 32 7.25 14.01 -19.45
CA PRO A 32 6.88 15.22 -18.73
C PRO A 32 5.41 15.17 -18.29
N LEU A 33 4.50 14.71 -19.15
CA LEU A 33 3.08 14.62 -18.82
C LEU A 33 2.80 13.57 -17.73
N LEU A 34 3.53 12.44 -17.72
CA LEU A 34 3.44 11.45 -16.63
C LEU A 34 3.95 12.03 -15.30
N ILE A 35 5.01 12.85 -15.33
CA ILE A 35 5.51 13.57 -14.14
C ILE A 35 4.46 14.57 -13.64
N TRP A 36 3.79 15.31 -14.54
CA TRP A 36 2.74 16.25 -14.17
C TRP A 36 1.52 15.55 -13.57
N ILE A 37 1.02 14.48 -14.19
CA ILE A 37 -0.10 13.70 -13.66
C ILE A 37 0.28 13.07 -12.32
N GLY A 38 1.50 12.53 -12.21
CA GLY A 38 2.02 11.96 -10.96
C GLY A 38 2.12 13.01 -9.85
N GLY A 39 2.68 14.17 -10.15
CA GLY A 39 2.82 15.28 -9.21
C GLY A 39 1.47 15.85 -8.77
N PHE A 40 0.52 16.03 -9.71
CA PHE A 40 -0.84 16.46 -9.39
C PHE A 40 -1.55 15.44 -8.49
N SER A 41 -1.45 14.15 -8.82
CA SER A 41 -2.05 13.07 -8.01
C SER A 41 -1.45 13.06 -6.60
N PHE A 42 -0.12 13.13 -6.47
CA PHE A 42 0.54 13.16 -5.17
C PHE A 42 0.19 14.41 -4.35
N GLY A 43 0.15 15.59 -5.00
CA GLY A 43 -0.27 16.84 -4.38
C GLY A 43 -1.72 16.81 -3.91
N SER A 44 -2.63 16.26 -4.71
CA SER A 44 -4.04 16.13 -4.32
C SER A 44 -4.25 15.18 -3.14
N ILE A 45 -3.50 14.07 -3.08
CA ILE A 45 -3.57 13.12 -1.97
C ILE A 45 -3.02 13.76 -0.68
N THR A 46 -1.88 14.44 -0.78
CA THR A 46 -1.26 15.09 0.38
C THR A 46 -2.14 16.21 0.93
N GLY A 47 -2.66 17.10 0.07
CA GLY A 47 -3.60 18.14 0.48
C GLY A 47 -4.88 17.58 1.12
N PHE A 48 -5.46 16.51 0.55
CA PHE A 48 -6.62 15.85 1.15
C PHE A 48 -6.31 15.35 2.57
N VAL A 49 -5.15 14.75 2.80
CA VAL A 49 -4.74 14.25 4.11
C VAL A 49 -4.57 15.39 5.12
N GLU A 50 -3.95 16.51 4.73
CA GLU A 50 -3.76 17.63 5.65
C GLU A 50 -5.08 18.30 6.04
N ASP A 51 -5.95 18.56 5.07
CA ASP A 51 -7.19 19.30 5.29
C ASP A 51 -8.27 18.45 5.98
N TRP A 52 -8.41 17.18 5.59
CA TRP A 52 -9.52 16.33 6.08
C TRP A 52 -9.12 15.40 7.20
N LEU A 53 -7.86 14.95 7.26
CA LEU A 53 -7.43 13.94 8.21
C LEU A 53 -7.06 14.54 9.57
N HIS A 54 -6.02 15.36 9.65
CA HIS A 54 -5.61 16.12 10.84
C HIS A 54 -4.31 16.90 10.54
N SER A 55 -4.25 18.18 10.90
CA SER A 55 -3.00 18.94 10.88
C SER A 55 -2.36 18.95 12.27
N PRO A 56 -1.09 18.51 12.46
CA PRO A 56 -0.18 17.87 11.50
C PRO A 56 -0.32 16.33 11.45
N ALA A 57 -0.40 15.75 10.25
CA ALA A 57 -0.64 14.31 10.04
C ALA A 57 0.64 13.44 10.14
N VAL A 58 1.57 13.77 11.03
CA VAL A 58 2.90 13.11 11.10
C VAL A 58 2.76 11.60 11.33
N SER A 59 1.89 11.18 12.25
CA SER A 59 1.65 9.76 12.55
C SER A 59 1.09 9.01 11.34
N PHE A 60 0.22 9.65 10.56
CA PHE A 60 -0.34 9.03 9.35
C PHE A 60 0.73 8.83 8.28
N TYR A 61 1.52 9.87 7.97
CA TYR A 61 2.61 9.75 7.01
C TYR A 61 3.67 8.73 7.44
N ALA A 62 4.03 8.73 8.74
CA ALA A 62 4.98 7.75 9.29
C ALA A 62 4.49 6.31 9.09
N LEU A 63 3.20 6.05 9.35
CA LEU A 63 2.59 4.73 9.16
C LEU A 63 2.55 4.33 7.68
N VAL A 64 2.15 5.24 6.78
CA VAL A 64 2.10 4.97 5.34
C VAL A 64 3.50 4.65 4.79
N VAL A 65 4.51 5.46 5.13
CA VAL A 65 5.89 5.22 4.70
C VAL A 65 6.43 3.90 5.24
N LEU A 66 6.14 3.58 6.50
CA LEU A 66 6.56 2.33 7.13
C LEU A 66 5.95 1.11 6.44
N ILE A 67 4.64 1.13 6.22
CA ILE A 67 3.91 0.04 5.53
C ILE A 67 4.42 -0.09 4.09
N PHE A 68 4.63 1.02 3.40
CA PHE A 68 5.17 1.01 2.05
C PHE A 68 6.58 0.40 2.00
N ALA A 69 7.46 0.78 2.93
CA ALA A 69 8.80 0.21 3.04
C ALA A 69 8.76 -1.31 3.35
N ASP A 70 7.90 -1.74 4.27
CA ASP A 70 7.74 -3.17 4.59
C ASP A 70 7.33 -3.97 3.35
N HIS A 71 6.30 -3.50 2.66
CA HIS A 71 5.81 -4.18 1.47
C HIS A 71 6.77 -4.14 0.30
N PHE A 72 7.46 -3.03 0.09
CA PHE A 72 8.49 -2.90 -0.94
C PHE A 72 9.63 -3.89 -0.69
N THR A 73 10.12 -3.99 0.55
CA THR A 73 11.15 -4.99 0.90
C THR A 73 10.64 -6.42 0.78
N GLY A 74 9.37 -6.68 1.08
CA GLY A 74 8.73 -7.98 0.85
C GLY A 74 8.68 -8.38 -0.63
N VAL A 75 8.38 -7.43 -1.53
CA VAL A 75 8.40 -7.65 -2.99
C VAL A 75 9.82 -7.91 -3.49
N LEU A 76 10.79 -7.11 -3.04
CA LEU A 76 12.19 -7.31 -3.40
C LEU A 76 12.69 -8.70 -2.98
N LEU A 77 12.27 -9.16 -1.79
CA LEU A 77 12.62 -10.50 -1.32
C LEU A 77 11.98 -11.60 -2.16
N ALA A 78 10.70 -11.44 -2.54
CA ALA A 78 10.00 -12.38 -3.40
C ALA A 78 10.64 -12.47 -4.80
N TRP A 79 11.08 -11.32 -5.34
CA TRP A 79 11.84 -11.27 -6.59
C TRP A 79 13.16 -12.01 -6.45
N LYS A 80 13.95 -11.75 -5.40
CA LYS A 80 15.23 -12.44 -5.16
C LYS A 80 15.09 -13.97 -5.07
N ARG A 81 13.93 -14.48 -4.68
CA ARG A 81 13.63 -15.92 -4.52
C ARG A 81 12.90 -16.54 -5.73
N ASN A 82 12.61 -15.79 -6.78
CA ASN A 82 11.77 -16.21 -7.92
C ASN A 82 10.36 -16.72 -7.53
N ASP A 83 9.87 -16.35 -6.34
CA ASP A 83 8.55 -16.75 -5.80
C ASP A 83 7.52 -15.63 -5.92
N PHE A 84 7.68 -14.74 -6.91
CA PHE A 84 6.79 -13.59 -7.08
C PHE A 84 5.39 -14.04 -7.53
N GLN A 85 4.39 -13.73 -6.72
CA GLN A 85 2.99 -14.01 -7.03
C GLN A 85 2.18 -12.72 -7.02
N THR A 86 1.71 -12.29 -8.18
CA THR A 86 0.94 -11.04 -8.36
C THR A 86 -0.30 -11.00 -7.48
N ARG A 87 -0.98 -12.14 -7.28
CA ARG A 87 -2.15 -12.24 -6.38
C ARG A 87 -1.81 -11.95 -4.91
N LYS A 88 -0.62 -12.35 -4.45
CA LYS A 88 -0.15 -12.04 -3.09
C LYS A 88 0.21 -10.56 -2.98
N PHE A 89 0.78 -9.98 -4.03
CA PHE A 89 1.06 -8.55 -4.08
C PHE A 89 -0.21 -7.69 -4.07
N LEU A 90 -1.26 -8.04 -4.82
CA LEU A 90 -2.54 -7.31 -4.76
C LEU A 90 -3.20 -7.34 -3.38
N ARG A 91 -3.00 -8.40 -2.59
CA ARG A 91 -3.51 -8.49 -1.21
C ARG A 91 -2.87 -7.46 -0.27
N ILE A 92 -1.65 -7.03 -0.57
CA ILE A 92 -0.93 -6.01 0.19
C ILE A 92 -1.69 -4.68 0.16
N PHE A 93 -2.19 -4.28 -1.01
CA PHE A 93 -2.95 -3.04 -1.15
C PHE A 93 -4.14 -2.98 -0.19
N TRP A 94 -4.87 -4.09 -0.06
CA TRP A 94 -5.98 -4.22 0.89
C TRP A 94 -5.52 -4.10 2.34
N THR A 95 -4.36 -4.66 2.67
CA THR A 95 -3.80 -4.57 4.03
C THR A 95 -3.43 -3.12 4.37
N LEU A 96 -2.78 -2.42 3.45
CA LEU A 96 -2.44 -1.00 3.59
C LEU A 96 -3.71 -0.16 3.78
N LEU A 97 -4.72 -0.39 2.95
CA LEU A 97 -5.99 0.32 3.01
C LEU A 97 -6.72 0.09 4.34
N SER A 98 -6.73 -1.14 4.86
CA SER A 98 -7.31 -1.45 6.18
C SER A 98 -6.59 -0.73 7.32
N HIS A 99 -5.25 -0.68 7.31
CA HIS A 99 -4.48 0.00 8.36
C HIS A 99 -4.71 1.51 8.33
N CYS A 100 -4.72 2.11 7.13
CA CYS A 100 -5.00 3.53 6.97
C CYS A 100 -6.44 3.88 7.42
N PHE A 101 -7.42 3.05 7.07
CA PHE A 101 -8.82 3.25 7.47
C PHE A 101 -9.00 3.12 8.99
N LEU A 102 -8.35 2.14 9.62
CA LEU A 102 -8.41 1.96 11.07
C LEU A 102 -7.82 3.16 11.82
N LEU A 103 -6.65 3.65 11.38
CA LEU A 103 -6.02 4.83 11.97
C LEU A 103 -6.88 6.07 11.75
N TYR A 104 -7.41 6.27 10.54
CA TYR A 104 -8.32 7.36 10.23
C TYR A 104 -9.55 7.36 11.14
N PHE A 105 -10.20 6.21 11.28
CA PHE A 105 -11.38 6.06 12.11
C PHE A 105 -11.07 6.41 13.58
N SER A 106 -9.94 5.92 14.10
CA SER A 106 -9.45 6.27 15.43
C SER A 106 -9.28 7.78 15.62
N MET A 107 -8.63 8.46 14.66
CA MET A 107 -8.40 9.90 14.70
C MET A 107 -9.72 10.70 14.69
N GLN A 108 -10.70 10.30 13.88
CA GLN A 108 -12.00 11.00 13.83
C GLN A 108 -12.79 10.81 15.13
N LEU A 109 -12.71 9.64 15.77
CA LEU A 109 -13.31 9.42 17.09
C LEU A 109 -12.67 10.30 18.17
N THR A 110 -11.34 10.42 18.16
CA THR A 110 -10.62 11.30 19.10
C THR A 110 -10.99 12.77 18.90
N LYS A 111 -11.18 13.23 17.66
CA LYS A 111 -11.69 14.60 17.40
C LYS A 111 -13.11 14.81 17.93
N GLY A 112 -13.97 13.80 17.82
CA GLY A 112 -15.36 13.86 18.26
C GLY A 112 -15.54 13.83 19.78
N ALA A 113 -14.62 13.20 20.52
CA ALA A 113 -14.70 13.06 21.97
C ALA A 113 -13.35 13.28 22.66
N LYS A 114 -13.24 14.36 23.45
CA LYS A 114 -12.02 14.70 24.21
C LYS A 114 -11.57 13.61 25.20
N SER A 115 -12.49 12.74 25.66
CA SER A 115 -12.17 11.60 26.53
C SER A 115 -11.38 10.49 25.83
N LEU A 116 -11.40 10.45 24.49
CA LEU A 116 -10.72 9.44 23.67
C LEU A 116 -9.33 9.90 23.18
N PHE A 117 -8.65 10.77 23.92
CA PHE A 117 -7.33 11.27 23.54
C PHE A 117 -6.29 10.15 23.37
N TRP A 118 -6.40 9.07 24.17
CA TRP A 118 -5.48 7.92 24.16
C TRP A 118 -5.72 6.91 23.03
N LEU A 119 -6.85 7.01 22.34
CA LEU A 119 -7.28 6.01 21.35
C LEU A 119 -6.36 6.02 20.12
N ASN A 120 -5.89 7.21 19.73
CA ASN A 120 -5.01 7.37 18.59
C ASN A 120 -3.68 6.64 18.81
N GLU A 121 -3.03 6.84 19.96
CA GLU A 121 -1.77 6.17 20.31
C GLU A 121 -1.96 4.66 20.49
N ALA A 122 -3.07 4.25 21.14
CA ALA A 122 -3.37 2.84 21.38
C ALA A 122 -3.57 2.05 20.08
N VAL A 123 -4.09 2.69 19.02
CA VAL A 123 -4.21 2.08 17.69
C VAL A 123 -2.92 2.20 16.90
N PHE A 124 -2.26 3.37 16.93
CA PHE A 124 -1.06 3.65 16.15
C PHE A 124 0.12 2.75 16.53
N VAL A 125 0.41 2.62 17.84
CA VAL A 125 1.62 1.92 18.32
C VAL A 125 1.66 0.45 17.91
N PRO A 126 0.60 -0.37 18.11
CA PRO A 126 0.61 -1.76 17.67
C PRO A 126 0.77 -1.90 16.15
N LEU A 127 0.12 -1.03 15.36
CA LEU A 127 0.25 -1.06 13.90
C LEU A 127 1.69 -0.79 13.48
N VAL A 128 2.34 0.21 14.07
CA VAL A 128 3.75 0.52 13.80
C VAL A 128 4.65 -0.65 14.17
N ILE A 129 4.47 -1.22 15.37
CA ILE A 129 5.31 -2.33 15.85
C ILE A 129 5.23 -3.53 14.90
N VAL A 130 4.03 -3.94 14.50
CA VAL A 130 3.84 -5.11 13.61
C VAL A 130 4.51 -4.88 12.25
N ASN A 131 4.31 -3.71 11.65
CA ASN A 131 4.89 -3.39 10.33
C ASN A 131 6.41 -3.19 10.40
N LEU A 132 6.93 -2.59 11.47
CA LEU A 132 8.36 -2.42 11.68
C LEU A 132 9.08 -3.77 11.85
N LEU A 133 8.48 -4.70 12.59
CA LEU A 133 9.04 -6.05 12.76
C LEU A 133 9.06 -6.82 11.44
N SER A 134 7.99 -6.71 10.66
CA SER A 134 7.92 -7.30 9.32
C SER A 134 9.01 -6.71 8.41
N LEU A 135 9.21 -5.39 8.44
CA LEU A 135 10.24 -4.70 7.67
C LEU A 135 11.64 -5.18 8.06
N VAL A 136 11.95 -5.21 9.35
CA VAL A 136 13.25 -5.66 9.87
C VAL A 136 13.52 -7.11 9.46
N LYS A 137 12.50 -7.98 9.50
CA LYS A 137 12.61 -9.37 9.02
C LYS A 137 12.91 -9.42 7.52
N ASN A 138 12.19 -8.67 6.70
CA ASN A 138 12.39 -8.65 5.25
C ASN A 138 13.79 -8.13 4.89
N LEU A 139 14.26 -7.07 5.55
CA LEU A 139 15.62 -6.53 5.41
C LEU A 139 16.72 -7.51 5.83
N SER A 140 16.51 -8.23 6.94
CA SER A 140 17.42 -9.28 7.40
C SER A 140 17.54 -10.44 6.40
N LEU A 141 16.42 -10.85 5.79
CA LEU A 141 16.41 -11.89 4.75
C LEU A 141 17.06 -11.43 3.44
N LEU A 142 17.01 -10.14 3.13
CA LEU A 142 17.70 -9.55 1.99
C LEU A 142 19.22 -9.45 2.22
N GLY A 143 19.67 -9.40 3.48
CA GLY A 143 21.06 -9.29 3.89
C GLY A 143 21.49 -7.88 4.31
N PHE A 144 20.55 -6.93 4.43
CA PHE A 144 20.84 -5.55 4.86
C PHE A 144 21.09 -5.44 6.37
N ILE A 145 20.56 -6.37 7.17
CA ILE A 145 20.65 -6.37 8.64
C ILE A 145 21.17 -7.73 9.12
N LYS A 146 21.94 -7.75 10.22
CA LYS A 146 22.41 -9.00 10.86
C LYS A 146 21.21 -9.89 11.24
N LYS A 147 21.27 -11.17 10.83
CA LYS A 147 20.21 -12.15 11.07
C LYS A 147 19.88 -12.34 12.56
N ASP A 148 20.87 -12.16 13.42
CA ASP A 148 20.71 -12.31 14.87
C ASP A 148 19.82 -11.22 15.49
N LEU A 149 19.85 -9.98 14.98
CA LEU A 149 19.00 -8.90 15.49
C LEU A 149 17.53 -9.15 15.17
N ALA A 150 17.24 -9.57 13.94
CA ALA A 150 15.88 -9.92 13.53
C ALA A 150 15.35 -11.15 14.27
N SER A 151 16.19 -12.15 14.52
CA SER A 151 15.77 -13.36 15.24
C SER A 151 15.52 -13.09 16.73
N ILE A 152 16.31 -12.22 17.38
CA ILE A 152 16.09 -11.79 18.77
C ILE A 152 14.78 -11.01 18.91
N LEU A 153 14.53 -10.05 18.01
CA LEU A 153 13.28 -9.28 18.00
C LEU A 153 12.08 -10.20 17.79
N TYR A 154 12.16 -11.09 16.80
CA TYR A 154 11.07 -12.02 16.51
C TYR A 154 10.83 -12.99 17.68
N LYS A 155 11.88 -13.61 18.27
CA LYS A 155 11.75 -14.51 19.42
C LYS A 155 11.09 -13.87 20.65
N LYS A 156 11.33 -12.57 20.89
CA LYS A 156 10.70 -11.85 22.01
C LYS A 156 9.20 -11.62 21.82
N ILE A 157 8.73 -11.56 20.58
CA ILE A 157 7.32 -11.34 20.25
C ILE A 157 6.59 -12.66 19.97
N ASP A 158 7.30 -13.67 19.46
CA ASP A 158 6.75 -14.96 19.06
C ASP A 158 6.58 -15.97 20.21
N ILE A 159 6.65 -15.50 21.47
CA ILE A 159 6.38 -16.32 22.67
C ILE A 159 4.94 -16.92 22.62
N HIS A 160 4.06 -16.43 21.75
CA HIS A 160 2.65 -16.83 21.67
C HIS A 160 2.22 -17.66 20.45
N LYS A 161 3.07 -17.96 19.44
CA LYS A 161 2.65 -18.84 18.31
C LYS A 161 2.91 -20.33 18.51
N ASN A 162 3.78 -20.73 19.43
CA ASN A 162 4.23 -22.12 19.55
C ASN A 162 3.39 -23.02 20.50
N PHE A 163 2.19 -22.63 20.90
CA PHE A 163 1.33 -23.51 21.72
C PHE A 163 0.59 -24.61 20.94
N LYS A 164 0.79 -24.75 19.62
CA LYS A 164 -0.03 -25.65 18.78
C LYS A 164 0.71 -26.66 17.90
N GLN A 165 2.04 -26.78 17.97
CA GLN A 165 2.76 -27.70 17.07
C GLN A 165 3.45 -28.92 17.71
N ASP A 166 3.40 -29.10 19.04
CA ASP A 166 4.00 -30.28 19.72
C ASP A 166 3.06 -31.49 19.89
N LYS A 167 2.05 -31.69 19.03
CA LYS A 167 1.15 -32.87 19.13
C LYS A 167 0.87 -33.60 17.81
N LYS A 168 1.86 -33.70 16.91
CA LYS A 168 1.71 -34.51 15.67
C LYS A 168 2.94 -35.30 15.24
N GLU A 169 3.81 -35.67 16.17
CA GLU A 169 4.84 -36.70 15.94
C GLU A 169 4.77 -37.72 17.08
N ASP A 170 3.78 -38.61 17.00
CA ASP A 170 3.74 -39.90 17.68
C ASP A 170 2.54 -40.69 17.12
N LYS A 171 2.76 -41.30 15.96
CA LYS A 171 2.17 -42.57 15.45
C LYS A 171 2.49 -42.79 13.98
#